data_AF-A0A534RCZ8-F1
#
_entry.id   AF-A0A534RCZ8-F1
#
_cell.length_a   1.000
_cell.length_b   1.000
_cell.length_c   1.000
_cell.angle_alpha   90.00
_cell.angle_beta   90.00
_cell.angle_gamma   90.00
#
_symmetry.space_group_name_H-M   'P 1'
#
loop_
_entity.id
_entity.type
_entity.pdbx_description
1 polymer ?
#
loop_
_entity_poly.entity_id
_entity_poly.type
_entity_poly.pdbx_seq_one_letter_code
_entity_poly.pdbx_strand_id
1 'polypeptide(L)'
;MGRLFAVEIVYRGIFQKTLAKNISRTIVLAAHQEGKPGISFGRYGDSPERNGIPAKNFAIVATDEVTLEEGMAKYEPQEVDITIAVDDTLSKGVESWAWYGLQPINRLLKPGGTLIITSKEPTETLIAMAHRKEYPYQLAVVKGVPSFSGLWVYKDDHTDVRILGAIAKLLPELVSLESVQKAILAEWNDPLKVTSAARSYERISTVTVEPHQGNPEEPYHFELPKWWEMREGIAIPSIPRGGAIQDPESQEMGGYRPQRNPTFKKFTTRTMRPVVDFDTCIKCTLCWLQCPDSCFDVTPDGLYDANMEACCGCGVCEAVCPVANCVTMVNEVAFLDNASQWEMWKKDKEGYQKWLQQKIEHRPERSHGFRYRGQYEEQAPEMIESGGE
;
A
#
# COMPACT_ATOMS: atom_id res chain seq x y z
N MET A 1 -18.95 13.60 -28.77
CA MET A 1 -18.40 14.20 -27.55
C MET A 1 -17.21 13.36 -27.16
N GLY A 2 -16.06 13.99 -26.94
CA GLY A 2 -14.88 13.25 -26.51
C GLY A 2 -15.07 12.67 -25.10
N ARG A 3 -14.49 11.51 -24.84
CA ARG A 3 -14.47 10.86 -23.53
C ARG A 3 -13.04 10.75 -23.04
N LEU A 4 -12.83 11.17 -21.80
CA LEU A 4 -11.57 10.98 -21.07
C LEU A 4 -11.70 9.78 -20.13
N PHE A 5 -10.82 8.81 -20.31
CA PHE A 5 -10.63 7.68 -19.41
C PHE A 5 -9.42 7.96 -18.52
N ALA A 6 -9.57 7.72 -17.22
CA ALA A 6 -8.47 7.85 -16.29
C ALA A 6 -8.36 6.58 -15.43
N VAL A 7 -7.13 6.08 -15.32
CA VAL A 7 -6.78 4.94 -14.46
C VAL A 7 -5.68 5.38 -13.51
N GLU A 8 -5.88 5.22 -12.20
CA GLU A 8 -4.81 5.39 -11.21
C GLU A 8 -4.26 4.03 -10.77
N ILE A 9 -2.94 3.95 -10.63
CA ILE A 9 -2.21 2.80 -10.12
C ILE A 9 -1.51 3.25 -8.84
N VAL A 10 -1.98 2.74 -7.70
CA VAL A 10 -1.42 2.99 -6.38
C VAL A 10 -0.51 1.82 -6.01
N TYR A 11 0.73 2.14 -5.67
CA TYR A 11 1.79 1.17 -5.48
C TYR A 11 2.72 1.56 -4.32
N ARG A 12 3.53 0.60 -3.87
CA ARG A 12 4.58 0.84 -2.87
C ARG A 12 5.81 1.45 -3.55
N GLY A 13 6.16 2.68 -3.19
CA GLY A 13 7.29 3.42 -3.75
C GLY A 13 8.58 2.61 -3.70
N ILE A 14 9.39 2.74 -4.76
CA ILE A 14 10.56 1.90 -5.06
C ILE A 14 10.22 0.42 -5.31
N PHE A 15 9.50 -0.24 -4.41
CA PHE A 15 9.31 -1.69 -4.44
C PHE A 15 8.42 -2.18 -5.59
N GLN A 16 7.54 -1.33 -6.09
CA GLN A 16 6.55 -1.68 -7.11
C GLN A 16 6.52 -0.64 -8.24
N LYS A 17 7.54 0.23 -8.32
CA LYS A 17 7.62 1.32 -9.29
C LYS A 17 7.59 0.80 -10.73
N THR A 18 8.41 -0.20 -11.03
CA THR A 18 8.49 -0.79 -12.38
C THR A 18 7.19 -1.48 -12.77
N LEU A 19 6.57 -2.20 -11.83
CA LEU A 19 5.26 -2.82 -12.01
C LEU A 19 4.20 -1.77 -12.39
N ALA A 20 4.09 -0.69 -11.61
CA ALA A 20 3.12 0.37 -11.85
C ALA A 20 3.39 1.11 -13.17
N LYS A 21 4.66 1.31 -13.53
CA LYS A 21 5.05 1.90 -14.82
C LYS A 21 4.67 1.00 -16.00
N ASN A 22 4.89 -0.30 -15.90
CA ASN A 22 4.53 -1.26 -16.96
C ASN A 22 3.01 -1.27 -17.18
N ILE A 23 2.22 -1.31 -16.10
CA ILE A 23 0.76 -1.24 -16.19
C ILE A 23 0.33 0.06 -16.86
N SER A 24 0.75 1.22 -16.33
CA SER A 24 0.27 2.51 -16.83
C SER A 24 0.69 2.78 -18.29
N ARG A 25 1.93 2.45 -18.65
CA ARG A 25 2.43 2.62 -20.03
C ARG A 25 1.71 1.69 -20.99
N THR A 26 1.52 0.42 -20.63
CA THR A 26 0.90 -0.55 -21.55
C THR A 26 -0.59 -0.30 -21.76
N ILE A 27 -1.31 0.29 -20.80
CA ILE A 27 -2.68 0.80 -21.02
C ILE A 27 -2.68 1.79 -22.20
N VAL A 28 -1.77 2.76 -22.19
CA VAL A 28 -1.68 3.79 -23.24
C VAL A 28 -1.26 3.16 -24.58
N LEU A 29 -0.28 2.26 -24.57
CA LEU A 29 0.17 1.58 -25.79
C LEU A 29 -0.94 0.71 -26.42
N ALA A 30 -1.73 0.02 -25.59
CA ALA A 30 -2.89 -0.75 -26.05
C ALA A 30 -3.98 0.17 -26.61
N ALA A 31 -4.29 1.28 -25.93
CA ALA A 31 -5.26 2.26 -26.42
C ALA A 31 -4.85 2.89 -27.76
N HIS A 32 -3.54 3.11 -27.96
CA HIS A 32 -3.02 3.65 -29.21
C HIS A 32 -3.28 2.71 -30.41
N GLN A 33 -3.32 1.39 -30.20
CA GLN A 33 -3.70 0.42 -31.25
C GLN A 33 -5.14 0.63 -31.74
N GLU A 34 -5.98 1.27 -30.93
CA GLU A 34 -7.37 1.60 -31.25
C GLU A 34 -7.55 3.06 -31.69
N GLY A 35 -6.46 3.76 -31.97
CA GLY A 35 -6.48 5.16 -32.41
C GLY A 35 -6.80 6.16 -31.29
N LYS A 36 -6.76 5.75 -30.02
CA LYS A 36 -7.01 6.61 -28.86
C LYS A 36 -5.69 7.21 -28.36
N PRO A 37 -5.50 8.54 -28.37
CA PRO A 37 -4.30 9.14 -27.81
C PRO A 37 -4.30 9.04 -26.28
N GLY A 38 -3.11 8.99 -25.67
CA GLY A 38 -2.99 8.90 -24.22
C GLY A 38 -1.59 9.21 -23.69
N ILE A 39 -1.51 9.38 -22.37
CA ILE A 39 -0.28 9.66 -21.63
C ILE A 39 -0.23 8.86 -20.33
N SER A 40 0.97 8.44 -19.94
CA SER A 40 1.23 7.84 -18.63
C SER A 40 2.25 8.66 -17.86
N PHE A 41 1.98 8.98 -16.60
CA PHE A 41 2.88 9.77 -15.75
C PHE A 41 2.77 9.41 -14.27
N GLY A 42 3.80 9.68 -13.50
CA GLY A 42 3.78 9.54 -12.03
C GLY A 42 3.30 10.81 -11.36
N ARG A 43 2.68 10.69 -10.18
CA ARG A 43 2.27 11.85 -9.39
C ARG A 43 3.49 12.62 -8.92
N TYR A 44 3.57 13.90 -9.29
CA TYR A 44 4.74 14.72 -9.00
C TYR A 44 5.07 14.82 -7.50
N GLY A 45 4.04 14.93 -6.64
CA GLY A 45 4.19 15.01 -5.18
C GLY A 45 4.84 13.77 -4.53
N ASP A 46 4.89 12.64 -5.23
CA ASP A 46 5.55 11.43 -4.72
C ASP A 46 7.05 11.40 -5.04
N SER A 47 7.55 12.30 -5.89
CA SER A 47 8.95 12.34 -6.33
C SER A 47 9.81 13.25 -5.45
N PRO A 48 10.95 12.76 -4.91
CA PRO A 48 11.51 11.43 -5.10
C PRO A 48 10.80 10.35 -4.26
N GLU A 49 10.52 9.20 -4.88
CA GLU A 49 9.89 8.06 -4.20
C GLU A 49 10.75 7.53 -3.03
N ARG A 50 10.10 6.85 -2.08
CA ARG A 50 10.73 6.24 -0.91
C ARG A 50 10.23 4.81 -0.76
N ASN A 51 11.06 3.96 -0.14
CA ASN A 51 10.74 2.56 0.10
C ASN A 51 9.40 2.41 0.83
N GLY A 52 8.44 1.76 0.18
CA GLY A 52 7.15 1.40 0.76
C GLY A 52 6.12 2.54 0.87
N ILE A 53 6.56 3.80 0.84
CA ILE A 53 5.64 4.95 0.90
C ILE A 53 4.69 4.87 -0.31
N PRO A 54 3.36 4.93 -0.11
CA PRO A 54 2.42 4.88 -1.21
C PRO A 54 2.70 5.96 -2.27
N ALA A 55 2.72 5.55 -3.53
CA ALA A 55 2.90 6.42 -4.67
C ALA A 55 1.85 6.11 -5.75
N LYS A 56 1.64 7.06 -6.67
CA LYS A 56 0.66 6.93 -7.75
C LYS A 56 1.28 7.10 -9.13
N ASN A 57 0.83 6.27 -10.07
CA ASN A 57 0.98 6.46 -11.50
C ASN A 57 -0.41 6.58 -12.13
N PHE A 58 -0.50 7.32 -13.22
CA PHE A 58 -1.73 7.50 -13.97
C PHE A 58 -1.55 7.05 -15.41
N ALA A 59 -2.62 6.52 -15.99
CA ALA A 59 -2.79 6.35 -17.43
C ALA A 59 -4.06 7.12 -17.83
N ILE A 60 -3.89 8.13 -18.67
CA ILE A 60 -4.97 8.97 -19.18
C ILE A 60 -5.09 8.72 -20.68
N VAL A 61 -6.28 8.36 -21.13
CA VAL A 61 -6.57 8.03 -22.52
C VAL A 61 -7.81 8.82 -22.93
N ALA A 62 -7.81 9.39 -24.12
CA ALA A 62 -8.97 10.09 -24.65
C ALA A 62 -9.40 9.50 -25.99
N THR A 63 -10.61 9.79 -26.41
CA THR A 63 -11.11 9.45 -27.75
C THR A 63 -10.57 10.36 -28.85
N ASP A 64 -9.99 11.50 -28.49
CA ASP A 64 -9.49 12.54 -29.40
C ASP A 64 -8.45 13.43 -28.70
N GLU A 65 -7.66 14.15 -29.49
CA GLU A 65 -6.52 14.96 -29.00
C GLU A 65 -6.96 16.13 -28.12
N VAL A 66 -8.04 16.83 -28.49
CA VAL A 66 -8.54 17.99 -27.72
C VAL A 66 -8.93 17.58 -26.30
N THR A 67 -9.66 16.47 -26.18
CA THR A 67 -10.05 15.92 -24.87
C THR A 67 -8.83 15.47 -24.07
N LEU A 68 -7.78 14.95 -24.73
CA LEU A 68 -6.54 14.60 -24.05
C LEU A 68 -5.81 15.82 -23.50
N GLU A 69 -5.71 16.91 -24.28
CA GLU A 69 -5.08 18.17 -23.86
C GLU A 69 -5.74 18.74 -22.60
N GLU A 70 -7.07 18.73 -22.54
CA GLU A 70 -7.83 19.14 -21.34
C GLU A 70 -7.51 18.25 -20.11
N GLY A 71 -7.33 16.94 -20.34
CA GLY A 71 -6.93 15.99 -19.31
C GLY A 71 -5.49 16.22 -18.81
N MET A 72 -4.58 16.55 -19.73
CA MET A 72 -3.16 16.77 -19.47
C MET A 72 -2.85 18.06 -18.70
N ALA A 73 -3.76 19.04 -18.72
CA ALA A 73 -3.62 20.28 -17.95
C ALA A 73 -3.70 20.07 -16.42
N LYS A 74 -3.99 18.86 -15.93
CA LYS A 74 -4.17 18.53 -14.51
C LYS A 74 -2.95 17.78 -13.97
N TYR A 75 -2.49 18.17 -12.77
CA TYR A 75 -1.41 17.47 -12.05
C TYR A 75 -1.80 16.06 -11.58
N GLU A 76 -3.06 15.87 -11.21
CA GLU A 76 -3.67 14.62 -10.79
C GLU A 76 -5.14 14.63 -11.25
N PRO A 77 -5.65 13.54 -11.86
CA PRO A 77 -7.07 13.40 -12.11
C PRO A 77 -7.88 13.53 -10.82
N GLN A 78 -9.01 14.22 -10.86
CA GLN A 78 -9.91 14.31 -9.69
C GLN A 78 -10.87 13.11 -9.62
N GLU A 79 -11.10 12.46 -10.75
CA GLU A 79 -11.98 11.32 -10.89
C GLU A 79 -11.38 10.30 -11.87
N VAL A 80 -11.49 9.01 -11.54
CA VAL A 80 -10.96 7.89 -12.34
C VAL A 80 -12.01 6.80 -12.55
N ASP A 81 -11.92 6.13 -13.70
CA ASP A 81 -12.78 5.00 -14.05
C ASP A 81 -12.34 3.72 -13.32
N ILE A 82 -11.02 3.56 -13.13
CA ILE A 82 -10.41 2.44 -12.41
C ILE A 82 -9.33 2.95 -11.45
N THR A 83 -9.33 2.42 -10.23
CA THR A 83 -8.22 2.50 -9.28
C THR A 83 -7.62 1.11 -9.12
N ILE A 84 -6.30 1.01 -9.18
CA ILE A 84 -5.57 -0.25 -9.06
C ILE A 84 -4.66 -0.17 -7.84
N ALA A 85 -4.88 -1.02 -6.85
CA ALA A 85 -3.98 -1.23 -5.73
C ALA A 85 -3.15 -2.51 -5.97
N VAL A 86 -1.84 -2.37 -6.21
CA VAL A 86 -0.96 -3.54 -6.43
C VAL A 86 -0.47 -4.18 -5.13
N ASP A 87 -1.02 -3.75 -4.00
CA ASP A 87 -0.81 -4.26 -2.66
C ASP A 87 -2.08 -4.06 -1.83
N ASP A 88 -2.55 -5.11 -1.17
CA ASP A 88 -3.79 -5.11 -0.39
C ASP A 88 -3.81 -4.15 0.80
N THR A 89 -2.67 -3.96 1.47
CA THR A 89 -2.58 -3.10 2.66
C THR A 89 -2.74 -1.62 2.33
N LEU A 90 -2.59 -1.23 1.06
CA LEU A 90 -2.97 0.11 0.59
C LEU A 90 -4.47 0.40 0.76
N SER A 91 -5.31 -0.63 0.91
CA SER A 91 -6.74 -0.46 1.19
C SER A 91 -7.00 0.28 2.50
N LYS A 92 -6.09 0.13 3.46
CA LYS A 92 -6.13 0.82 4.77
C LYS A 92 -5.83 2.30 4.69
N GLY A 93 -5.53 2.81 3.49
CA GLY A 93 -5.30 4.21 3.22
C GLY A 93 -3.93 4.49 2.63
N VAL A 94 -3.87 5.60 1.91
CA VAL A 94 -2.78 6.03 1.06
C VAL A 94 -2.36 7.41 1.53
N GLU A 95 -1.12 7.55 1.98
CA GLU A 95 -0.56 8.84 2.34
C GLU A 95 0.75 9.05 1.59
N SER A 96 0.79 10.12 0.80
CA SER A 96 2.03 10.61 0.21
C SER A 96 2.88 11.28 1.28
N TRP A 97 4.19 11.35 1.05
CA TRP A 97 5.08 12.11 1.92
C TRP A 97 4.90 13.65 1.81
N ALA A 98 4.01 14.13 0.95
CA ALA A 98 3.79 15.55 0.66
C ALA A 98 2.55 16.19 1.34
N TRP A 99 2.29 15.89 2.62
CA TRP A 99 1.27 16.55 3.46
C TRP A 99 -0.18 16.47 2.90
N TYR A 100 -0.62 15.27 2.50
CA TYR A 100 -1.96 15.09 1.93
C TYR A 100 -3.02 14.59 2.93
N GLY A 101 -2.61 14.22 4.13
CA GLY A 101 -3.44 13.43 5.05
C GLY A 101 -3.65 12.00 4.54
N LEU A 102 -4.47 11.25 5.27
CA LEU A 102 -4.85 9.90 4.86
C LEU A 102 -5.87 9.98 3.72
N GLN A 103 -5.55 9.39 2.57
CA GLN A 103 -6.49 9.27 1.46
C GLN A 103 -7.06 7.85 1.39
N PRO A 104 -8.39 7.69 1.31
CA PRO A 104 -9.00 6.42 0.94
C PRO A 104 -8.45 5.89 -0.38
N ILE A 105 -8.22 4.57 -0.48
CA ILE A 105 -7.79 3.94 -1.74
C ILE A 105 -8.81 4.15 -2.87
N ASN A 106 -10.09 4.28 -2.53
CA ASN A 106 -11.20 4.48 -3.45
C ASN A 106 -11.57 5.96 -3.63
N ARG A 107 -10.73 6.91 -3.17
CA ARG A 107 -11.04 8.35 -3.18
C ARG A 107 -11.43 8.87 -4.57
N LEU A 108 -10.62 8.59 -5.59
CA LEU A 108 -10.81 9.15 -6.92
C LEU A 108 -11.82 8.36 -7.78
N LEU A 109 -12.27 7.18 -7.35
CA LEU A 109 -13.19 6.37 -8.16
C LEU A 109 -14.49 7.13 -8.42
N LYS A 110 -14.93 7.18 -9.68
CA LYS A 110 -16.27 7.65 -10.07
C LYS A 110 -17.37 6.73 -9.51
N PRO A 111 -18.63 7.20 -9.44
CA PRO A 111 -19.77 6.32 -9.17
C PRO A 111 -19.82 5.14 -10.14
N GLY A 112 -19.91 3.91 -9.59
CA GLY A 112 -19.85 2.68 -10.38
C GLY A 112 -18.47 2.31 -10.94
N GLY A 113 -17.42 3.11 -10.66
CA GLY A 113 -16.04 2.79 -11.04
C GLY A 113 -15.53 1.51 -10.37
N THR A 114 -14.38 0.99 -10.83
CA THR A 114 -13.84 -0.29 -10.35
C THR A 114 -12.53 -0.13 -9.58
N LEU A 115 -12.49 -0.65 -8.35
CA LEU A 115 -11.28 -0.88 -7.58
C LEU A 115 -10.73 -2.28 -7.90
N ILE A 116 -9.52 -2.35 -8.45
CA ILE A 116 -8.80 -3.61 -8.68
C ILE A 116 -7.74 -3.76 -7.59
N ILE A 117 -7.71 -4.88 -6.89
CA ILE A 117 -6.71 -5.17 -5.85
C ILE A 117 -5.96 -6.46 -6.18
N THR A 118 -4.63 -6.44 -6.12
CA THR A 118 -3.82 -7.66 -6.13
C THR A 118 -3.73 -8.23 -4.72
N SER A 119 -4.35 -9.38 -4.47
CA SER A 119 -4.34 -10.01 -3.14
C SER A 119 -4.72 -11.49 -3.17
N LYS A 120 -4.32 -12.25 -2.14
CA LYS A 120 -4.90 -13.58 -1.86
C LYS A 120 -6.14 -13.50 -0.95
N GLU A 121 -6.30 -12.39 -0.24
CA GLU A 121 -7.37 -12.18 0.74
C GLU A 121 -8.77 -12.29 0.11
N PRO A 122 -9.78 -12.71 0.90
CA PRO A 122 -11.17 -12.70 0.47
C PRO A 122 -11.70 -11.27 0.39
N THR A 123 -12.75 -11.07 -0.40
CA THR A 123 -13.34 -9.75 -0.67
C THR A 123 -13.80 -9.05 0.60
N GLU A 124 -14.31 -9.80 1.57
CA GLU A 124 -14.83 -9.27 2.84
C GLU A 124 -13.73 -8.61 3.67
N THR A 125 -12.54 -9.23 3.71
CA THR A 125 -11.35 -8.66 4.37
C THR A 125 -10.90 -7.37 3.69
N LEU A 126 -10.86 -7.35 2.36
CA LEU A 126 -10.46 -6.17 1.58
C LEU A 126 -11.47 -5.02 1.76
N ILE A 127 -12.76 -5.32 1.73
CA ILE A 127 -13.84 -4.35 1.98
C ILE A 127 -13.70 -3.79 3.40
N ALA A 128 -13.48 -4.62 4.41
CA ALA A 128 -13.32 -4.17 5.79
C ALA A 128 -12.13 -3.24 6.00
N MET A 129 -11.06 -3.37 5.20
CA MET A 129 -9.91 -2.46 5.24
C MET A 129 -10.15 -1.14 4.51
N ALA A 130 -10.91 -1.16 3.42
CA ALA A 130 -11.19 0.03 2.61
C ALA A 130 -12.15 0.99 3.33
N HIS A 131 -11.87 2.29 3.26
CA HIS A 131 -12.76 3.30 3.83
C HIS A 131 -14.09 3.35 3.06
N ARG A 132 -15.17 3.66 3.79
CA ARG A 132 -16.50 3.84 3.20
C ARG A 132 -16.50 4.93 2.13
N LYS A 133 -17.39 4.76 1.17
CA LYS A 133 -17.58 5.69 0.05
C LYS A 133 -19.06 6.01 -0.08
N GLU A 134 -19.37 7.25 -0.42
CA GLU A 134 -20.76 7.75 -0.44
C GLU A 134 -21.65 7.06 -1.48
N TYR A 135 -21.04 6.48 -2.52
CA TYR A 135 -21.72 5.82 -3.63
C TYR A 135 -21.10 4.45 -3.91
N PRO A 136 -21.89 3.51 -4.47
CA PRO A 136 -21.43 2.17 -4.74
C PRO A 136 -20.33 2.15 -5.81
N TYR A 137 -19.44 1.18 -5.67
CA TYR A 137 -18.35 0.91 -6.62
C TYR A 137 -18.12 -0.59 -6.75
N GLN A 138 -17.45 -1.02 -7.82
CA GLN A 138 -17.13 -2.42 -8.05
C GLN A 138 -15.76 -2.76 -7.45
N LEU A 139 -15.63 -3.89 -6.77
CA LEU A 139 -14.36 -4.45 -6.32
C LEU A 139 -14.03 -5.69 -7.16
N ALA A 140 -12.84 -5.70 -7.76
CA ALA A 140 -12.27 -6.84 -8.46
C ALA A 140 -10.96 -7.27 -7.80
N VAL A 141 -10.74 -8.58 -7.67
CA VAL A 141 -9.50 -9.11 -7.06
C VAL A 141 -8.71 -9.89 -8.10
N VAL A 142 -7.51 -9.40 -8.41
CA VAL A 142 -6.52 -10.16 -9.18
C VAL A 142 -5.77 -11.04 -8.18
N LYS A 143 -6.15 -12.32 -8.12
CA LYS A 143 -5.61 -13.26 -7.12
C LYS A 143 -4.10 -13.42 -7.25
N GLY A 144 -3.36 -13.22 -6.18
CA GLY A 144 -1.90 -13.36 -6.18
C GLY A 144 -1.25 -12.71 -4.96
N VAL A 145 -0.01 -13.10 -4.68
CA VAL A 145 0.80 -12.38 -3.68
C VAL A 145 1.17 -11.02 -4.28
N PRO A 146 1.06 -9.91 -3.51
CA PRO A 146 1.56 -8.61 -3.95
C PRO A 146 2.99 -8.72 -4.51
N SER A 147 3.18 -8.21 -5.72
CA SER A 147 4.45 -8.35 -6.44
C SER A 147 5.43 -7.27 -5.98
N PHE A 148 6.29 -7.63 -5.03
CA PHE A 148 7.36 -6.78 -4.51
C PHE A 148 8.68 -7.08 -5.21
N SER A 149 9.41 -6.04 -5.59
CA SER A 149 10.75 -6.15 -6.14
C SER A 149 11.68 -5.07 -5.57
N GLY A 150 12.99 -5.27 -5.62
CA GLY A 150 13.95 -4.24 -5.16
C GLY A 150 14.10 -3.10 -6.17
N LEU A 151 14.84 -2.05 -5.82
CA LEU A 151 15.12 -0.90 -6.71
C LEU A 151 15.67 -1.30 -8.10
N TRP A 152 16.48 -2.35 -8.15
CA TRP A 152 17.21 -2.77 -9.36
C TRP A 152 16.70 -4.06 -9.98
N VAL A 153 15.67 -4.67 -9.42
CA VAL A 153 15.15 -5.96 -9.88
C VAL A 153 13.67 -5.80 -10.16
N TYR A 154 13.23 -6.29 -11.30
CA TYR A 154 11.81 -6.43 -11.61
C TYR A 154 11.40 -7.89 -11.37
N LYS A 155 10.35 -8.08 -10.57
CA LYS A 155 9.77 -9.41 -10.35
C LYS A 155 8.73 -9.65 -11.43
N ASP A 156 9.10 -10.41 -12.46
CA ASP A 156 8.19 -10.69 -13.57
C ASP A 156 7.27 -11.89 -13.27
N ASP A 157 6.32 -11.68 -12.36
CA ASP A 157 5.31 -12.68 -11.96
C ASP A 157 3.96 -12.49 -12.69
N HIS A 158 4.00 -11.82 -13.85
CA HIS A 158 2.85 -11.53 -14.71
C HIS A 158 1.72 -10.73 -14.02
N THR A 159 1.96 -10.11 -12.87
CA THR A 159 0.96 -9.28 -12.18
C THR A 159 0.50 -8.10 -13.04
N ASP A 160 1.43 -7.47 -13.77
CA ASP A 160 1.14 -6.42 -14.76
C ASP A 160 0.13 -6.88 -15.82
N VAL A 161 0.42 -7.98 -16.51
CA VAL A 161 -0.40 -8.43 -17.65
C VAL A 161 -1.72 -9.06 -17.23
N ARG A 162 -1.79 -9.66 -16.03
CA ARG A 162 -3.07 -10.08 -15.45
C ARG A 162 -3.96 -8.88 -15.12
N ILE A 163 -3.40 -7.80 -14.59
CA ILE A 163 -4.13 -6.54 -14.39
C ILE A 163 -4.61 -5.96 -15.72
N LEU A 164 -3.76 -5.94 -16.76
CA LEU A 164 -4.14 -5.46 -18.09
C LEU A 164 -5.28 -6.26 -18.71
N GLY A 165 -5.24 -7.59 -18.58
CA GLY A 165 -6.34 -8.47 -18.98
C GLY A 165 -7.64 -8.19 -18.22
N ALA A 166 -7.55 -7.92 -16.92
CA ALA A 166 -8.69 -7.54 -16.11
C ALA A 166 -9.31 -6.20 -16.58
N ILE A 167 -8.49 -5.19 -16.86
CA ILE A 167 -8.95 -3.89 -17.37
C ILE A 167 -9.73 -4.06 -18.67
N ALA A 168 -9.25 -4.88 -19.61
CA ALA A 168 -9.93 -5.10 -20.89
C ALA A 168 -11.34 -5.68 -20.73
N LYS A 169 -11.64 -6.42 -19.64
CA LYS A 169 -13.00 -6.90 -19.33
C LYS A 169 -13.82 -5.87 -18.58
N LEU A 170 -13.21 -5.19 -17.61
CA LEU A 170 -13.90 -4.29 -16.69
C LEU A 170 -14.21 -2.92 -17.32
N LEU A 171 -13.40 -2.50 -18.29
CA LEU A 171 -13.58 -1.24 -19.02
C LEU A 171 -13.25 -1.44 -20.52
N PRO A 172 -14.09 -2.20 -21.27
CA PRO A 172 -13.84 -2.52 -22.67
C PRO A 172 -13.87 -1.29 -23.59
N GLU A 173 -14.51 -0.20 -23.15
CA GLU A 173 -14.50 1.07 -23.88
C GLU A 173 -13.12 1.75 -23.86
N LEU A 174 -12.27 1.46 -22.86
CA LEU A 174 -10.90 1.95 -22.80
C LEU A 174 -10.01 1.17 -23.76
N VAL A 175 -9.93 -0.15 -23.59
CA VAL A 175 -9.11 -1.06 -24.40
C VAL A 175 -9.75 -2.44 -24.54
N SER A 176 -9.60 -3.04 -25.71
CA SER A 176 -9.96 -4.44 -25.97
C SER A 176 -8.84 -5.40 -25.55
N LEU A 177 -9.21 -6.68 -25.34
CA LEU A 177 -8.22 -7.72 -25.05
C LEU A 177 -7.22 -7.89 -26.20
N GLU A 178 -7.68 -7.81 -27.45
CA GLU A 178 -6.82 -7.93 -28.63
C GLU A 178 -5.72 -6.86 -28.65
N SER A 179 -6.07 -5.61 -28.37
CA SER A 179 -5.11 -4.50 -28.29
C SER A 179 -4.13 -4.68 -27.14
N VAL A 180 -4.59 -5.18 -25.98
CA VAL A 180 -3.72 -5.53 -24.86
C VAL A 180 -2.73 -6.63 -25.26
N GLN A 181 -3.17 -7.69 -25.91
CA GLN A 181 -2.30 -8.78 -26.36
C GLN A 181 -1.27 -8.31 -27.40
N LYS A 182 -1.68 -7.46 -28.35
CA LYS A 182 -0.77 -6.82 -29.32
C LYS A 182 0.28 -5.96 -28.63
N ALA A 183 -0.12 -5.12 -27.66
CA ALA A 183 0.81 -4.29 -26.91
C ALA A 183 1.79 -5.13 -26.08
N ILE A 184 1.33 -6.24 -25.48
CA ILE A 184 2.19 -7.18 -24.75
C ILE A 184 3.26 -7.79 -25.67
N LEU A 185 2.87 -8.26 -26.85
CA LEU A 185 3.81 -8.84 -27.81
C LEU A 185 4.80 -7.81 -28.34
N ALA A 186 4.36 -6.58 -28.59
CA ALA A 186 5.23 -5.51 -29.05
C ALA A 186 6.29 -5.11 -28.01
N GLU A 187 5.92 -5.08 -26.72
CA GLU A 187 6.81 -4.65 -25.64
C GLU A 187 7.75 -5.74 -25.13
N TRP A 188 7.25 -6.97 -24.99
CA TRP A 188 7.99 -8.06 -24.33
C TRP A 188 8.26 -9.26 -25.22
N ASN A 189 7.60 -9.37 -26.38
CA ASN A 189 7.69 -10.53 -27.28
C ASN A 189 7.48 -11.88 -26.55
N ASP A 190 6.52 -11.90 -25.62
CA ASP A 190 6.27 -13.05 -24.73
C ASP A 190 4.82 -13.58 -24.85
N PRO A 191 4.62 -14.75 -25.50
CA PRO A 191 3.32 -15.40 -25.62
C PRO A 191 2.70 -15.88 -24.29
N LEU A 192 3.51 -16.14 -23.25
CA LEU A 192 3.00 -16.56 -21.94
C LEU A 192 2.33 -15.38 -21.23
N LYS A 193 2.88 -14.18 -21.37
CA LYS A 193 2.24 -12.94 -20.88
C LYS A 193 0.88 -12.70 -21.55
N VAL A 194 0.78 -12.92 -22.87
CA VAL A 194 -0.48 -12.85 -23.63
C VAL A 194 -1.51 -13.82 -23.07
N THR A 195 -1.10 -15.06 -22.82
CA THR A 195 -1.96 -16.10 -22.24
C THR A 195 -2.41 -15.73 -20.83
N SER A 196 -1.51 -15.15 -20.02
CA SER A 196 -1.81 -14.71 -18.65
C SER A 196 -2.83 -13.57 -18.62
N ALA A 197 -2.72 -12.61 -19.55
CA ALA A 197 -3.73 -11.57 -19.72
C ALA A 197 -5.10 -12.15 -20.10
N ALA A 198 -5.13 -13.07 -21.07
CA ALA A 198 -6.38 -13.73 -21.50
C ALA A 198 -7.06 -14.51 -20.37
N ARG A 199 -6.30 -15.29 -19.58
CA ARG A 199 -6.85 -16.01 -18.42
C ARG A 199 -7.43 -15.06 -17.37
N SER A 200 -6.74 -13.95 -17.11
CA SER A 200 -7.25 -12.94 -16.17
C SER A 200 -8.53 -12.29 -16.69
N TYR A 201 -8.59 -11.96 -17.98
CA TYR A 201 -9.82 -11.48 -18.63
C TYR A 201 -10.98 -12.46 -18.43
N GLU A 202 -10.77 -13.76 -18.68
CA GLU A 202 -11.83 -14.75 -18.52
C GLU A 202 -12.31 -14.86 -17.06
N ARG A 203 -11.37 -14.94 -16.11
CA ARG A 203 -11.64 -15.26 -14.70
C ARG A 203 -12.08 -14.07 -13.84
N ILE A 204 -11.68 -12.84 -14.18
CA ILE A 204 -11.96 -11.70 -13.31
C ILE A 204 -13.47 -11.49 -13.17
N SER A 205 -13.89 -11.22 -11.94
CA SER A 205 -15.27 -10.91 -11.56
C SER A 205 -15.29 -9.71 -10.63
N THR A 206 -16.48 -9.15 -10.40
CA THR A 206 -16.65 -8.03 -9.48
C THR A 206 -17.70 -8.34 -8.43
N VAL A 207 -17.54 -7.72 -7.27
CA VAL A 207 -18.56 -7.61 -6.24
C VAL A 207 -18.88 -6.13 -6.08
N THR A 208 -20.15 -5.79 -5.94
CA THR A 208 -20.57 -4.41 -5.63
C THR A 208 -20.35 -4.13 -4.15
N VAL A 209 -19.64 -3.04 -3.86
CA VAL A 209 -19.43 -2.54 -2.50
C VAL A 209 -20.40 -1.40 -2.27
N GLU A 210 -21.30 -1.58 -1.32
CA GLU A 210 -22.35 -0.63 -0.97
C GLU A 210 -21.83 0.46 -0.01
N PRO A 211 -22.44 1.66 0.02
CA PRO A 211 -21.94 2.79 0.82
C PRO A 211 -21.78 2.53 2.33
N HIS A 212 -22.56 1.61 2.89
CA HIS A 212 -22.50 1.24 4.30
C HIS A 212 -21.40 0.22 4.63
N GLN A 213 -20.77 -0.37 3.61
CA GLN A 213 -19.73 -1.37 3.74
C GLN A 213 -18.33 -0.73 3.77
N GLY A 214 -17.45 -1.33 4.57
CA GLY A 214 -16.07 -0.89 4.77
C GLY A 214 -15.85 -0.10 6.07
N ASN A 215 -14.60 0.34 6.24
CA ASN A 215 -14.12 1.02 7.43
C ASN A 215 -14.84 2.37 7.63
N PRO A 216 -15.54 2.58 8.75
CA PRO A 216 -16.22 3.84 9.07
C PRO A 216 -15.28 4.95 9.55
N GLU A 217 -13.99 4.67 9.76
CA GLU A 217 -13.00 5.67 10.16
C GLU A 217 -13.02 6.87 9.20
N GLU A 218 -13.06 8.07 9.76
CA GLU A 218 -12.89 9.29 8.99
C GLU A 218 -11.39 9.55 8.81
N PRO A 219 -10.87 9.58 7.57
CA PRO A 219 -9.46 9.83 7.34
C PRO A 219 -9.05 11.20 7.87
N TYR A 220 -7.96 11.24 8.64
CA TYR A 220 -7.43 12.54 9.08
C TYR A 220 -6.95 13.36 7.88
N HIS A 221 -7.19 14.66 7.98
CA HIS A 221 -6.76 15.64 7.00
C HIS A 221 -6.05 16.81 7.71
N PHE A 222 -5.40 17.65 6.92
CA PHE A 222 -4.74 18.83 7.43
C PHE A 222 -5.39 20.07 6.83
N GLU A 223 -5.63 21.07 7.67
CA GLU A 223 -6.05 22.39 7.20
C GLU A 223 -4.85 23.08 6.53
N LEU A 224 -5.03 23.50 5.28
CA LEU A 224 -4.01 24.26 4.57
C LEU A 224 -3.96 25.69 5.13
N PRO A 225 -2.77 26.27 5.34
CA PRO A 225 -2.66 27.64 5.80
C PRO A 225 -3.27 28.58 4.77
N LYS A 226 -3.98 29.59 5.25
CA LYS A 226 -4.47 30.69 4.41
C LYS A 226 -3.27 31.50 3.91
N TRP A 227 -3.43 32.22 2.80
CA TRP A 227 -2.30 32.96 2.21
C TRP A 227 -1.65 33.97 3.17
N TRP A 228 -2.41 34.53 4.11
CA TRP A 228 -1.91 35.46 5.14
C TRP A 228 -1.33 34.77 6.39
N GLU A 229 -1.53 33.46 6.54
CA GLU A 229 -0.93 32.63 7.59
C GLU A 229 0.41 32.04 7.14
N MET A 230 0.67 32.05 5.82
CA MET A 230 1.94 31.65 5.25
C MET A 230 3.04 32.63 5.68
N ARG A 231 4.13 32.08 6.21
CA ARG A 231 5.32 32.86 6.57
C ARG A 231 6.00 33.36 5.30
N GLU A 232 6.67 34.50 5.40
CA GLU A 232 7.48 35.07 4.29
C GLU A 232 8.60 34.13 3.81
N GLY A 233 8.98 33.14 4.62
CA GLY A 233 9.99 32.14 4.28
C GLY A 233 9.69 30.75 4.82
N ILE A 234 10.38 29.75 4.27
CA ILE A 234 10.26 28.35 4.66
C ILE A 234 11.14 28.10 5.89
N ALA A 235 10.53 27.69 7.00
CA ALA A 235 11.23 27.21 8.19
C ALA A 235 10.65 25.85 8.60
N ILE A 236 11.48 24.81 8.64
CA ILE A 236 11.09 23.48 9.12
C ILE A 236 11.42 23.43 10.62
N PRO A 237 10.42 23.41 11.52
CA PRO A 237 10.69 23.32 12.95
C PRO A 237 11.35 21.98 13.29
N SER A 238 12.27 21.99 14.26
CA SER A 238 12.78 20.74 14.81
C SER A 238 11.68 20.02 15.59
N ILE A 239 11.72 18.68 15.57
CA ILE A 239 10.87 17.88 16.44
C ILE A 239 11.34 18.12 17.89
N PRO A 240 10.46 18.54 18.82
CA PRO A 240 10.89 18.79 20.19
C PRO A 240 11.28 17.49 20.91
N ARG A 241 11.87 17.64 22.09
CA ARG A 241 12.30 16.48 22.88
C ARG A 241 11.08 15.71 23.39
N GLY A 242 11.20 14.38 23.39
CA GLY A 242 10.26 13.50 24.07
C GLY A 242 10.18 13.71 25.58
N GLY A 243 9.26 12.99 26.22
CA GLY A 243 8.99 13.08 27.66
C GLY A 243 8.71 11.73 28.31
N ALA A 244 8.57 11.74 29.63
CA ALA A 244 8.15 10.57 30.40
C ALA A 244 6.72 10.16 30.05
N ILE A 245 6.42 8.88 30.21
CA ILE A 245 5.14 8.23 29.93
C ILE A 245 4.53 7.80 31.27
N GLN A 246 3.22 7.83 31.36
CA GLN A 246 2.50 7.31 32.51
C GLN A 246 2.27 5.80 32.38
N ASP A 247 2.56 5.04 33.43
CA ASP A 247 2.21 3.62 33.49
C ASP A 247 0.68 3.45 33.62
N PRO A 248 0.04 2.63 32.78
CA PRO A 248 -1.42 2.49 32.78
C PRO A 248 -1.93 1.84 34.08
N GLU A 249 -1.11 1.02 34.75
CA GLU A 249 -1.46 0.32 35.98
C GLU A 249 -1.03 1.11 37.22
N SER A 250 0.26 1.47 37.33
CA SER A 250 0.78 2.13 38.53
C SER A 250 0.55 3.64 38.56
N GLN A 251 0.18 4.25 37.42
CA GLN A 251 0.03 5.70 37.23
C GLN A 251 1.32 6.50 37.45
N GLU A 252 2.46 5.83 37.66
CA GLU A 252 3.77 6.47 37.83
C GLU A 252 4.31 7.00 36.50
N MET A 253 5.05 8.11 36.56
CA MET A 253 5.73 8.68 35.39
C MET A 253 7.12 8.07 35.26
N GLY A 254 7.44 7.51 34.10
CA GLY A 254 8.74 6.90 33.81
C GLY A 254 9.00 6.71 32.32
N GLY A 255 10.10 6.06 31.98
CA GLY A 255 10.44 5.79 30.58
C GLY A 255 10.69 7.04 29.73
N TYR A 256 10.52 6.92 28.41
CA TYR A 256 10.75 7.96 27.43
C TYR A 256 9.97 7.71 26.13
N ARG A 257 9.06 8.63 25.78
CA ARG A 257 8.38 8.68 24.47
C ARG A 257 8.96 9.82 23.64
N PRO A 258 9.61 9.54 22.49
CA PRO A 258 10.04 10.60 21.60
C PRO A 258 8.82 11.37 21.06
N GLN A 259 8.96 12.68 20.90
CA GLN A 259 7.96 13.43 20.12
C GLN A 259 8.11 13.06 18.65
N ARG A 260 6.99 13.04 17.94
CA ARG A 260 6.92 12.64 16.53
C ARG A 260 6.31 13.76 15.71
N ASN A 261 6.50 13.71 14.40
CA ASN A 261 5.87 14.66 13.52
C ASN A 261 4.34 14.42 13.54
N PRO A 262 3.51 15.38 14.02
CA PRO A 262 2.06 15.20 14.07
C PRO A 262 1.43 15.13 12.67
N THR A 263 2.13 15.61 11.64
CA THR A 263 1.59 15.75 10.28
C THR A 263 2.09 14.70 9.32
N PHE A 264 2.86 13.72 9.82
CA PHE A 264 3.32 12.62 9.00
C PHE A 264 3.27 11.32 9.81
N LYS A 265 2.10 10.67 9.72
CA LYS A 265 1.96 9.29 10.20
C LYS A 265 2.61 8.38 9.15
N LYS A 266 3.11 7.23 9.56
CA LYS A 266 3.87 6.33 8.65
C LYS A 266 3.21 4.98 8.49
N PHE A 267 2.11 4.73 9.20
CA PHE A 267 1.49 3.42 9.23
C PHE A 267 0.96 2.94 7.88
N THR A 268 0.55 3.88 7.02
CA THR A 268 0.12 3.61 5.65
C THR A 268 1.21 3.00 4.79
N THR A 269 2.49 3.15 5.16
CA THR A 269 3.66 2.57 4.48
C THR A 269 3.83 1.07 4.75
N ARG A 270 3.17 0.53 5.80
CA ARG A 270 3.40 -0.83 6.24
C ARG A 270 2.75 -1.87 5.34
N THR A 271 3.52 -2.93 5.13
CA THR A 271 3.03 -4.21 4.61
C THR A 271 3.02 -5.29 5.72
N MET A 272 3.79 -5.04 6.77
CA MET A 272 3.97 -5.86 7.97
C MET A 272 4.32 -4.94 9.14
N ARG A 273 4.03 -5.37 10.37
CA ARG A 273 4.35 -4.66 11.61
C ARG A 273 4.95 -5.61 12.65
N PRO A 274 5.76 -5.12 13.60
CA PRO A 274 6.28 -5.95 14.68
C PRO A 274 5.19 -6.23 15.72
N VAL A 275 5.15 -7.46 16.21
CA VAL A 275 4.54 -7.83 17.49
C VAL A 275 5.63 -8.18 18.48
N VAL A 276 5.46 -7.79 19.75
CA VAL A 276 6.51 -7.88 20.77
C VAL A 276 6.11 -8.82 21.89
N ASP A 277 6.85 -9.90 22.08
CA ASP A 277 6.72 -10.72 23.28
C ASP A 277 7.45 -10.05 24.45
N PHE A 278 6.69 -9.29 25.23
CA PHE A 278 7.20 -8.55 26.38
C PHE A 278 7.75 -9.46 27.49
N ASP A 279 7.28 -10.71 27.59
CA ASP A 279 7.71 -11.64 28.63
C ASP A 279 9.08 -12.26 28.34
N THR A 280 9.51 -12.28 27.07
CA THR A 280 10.84 -12.76 26.65
C THR A 280 11.85 -11.64 26.46
N CYS A 281 11.42 -10.39 26.54
CA CYS A 281 12.28 -9.23 26.33
C CYS A 281 13.33 -9.09 27.44
N ILE A 282 14.61 -9.17 27.06
CA ILE A 282 15.76 -8.99 27.96
C ILE A 282 16.19 -7.52 28.13
N LYS A 283 15.41 -6.57 27.61
CA LYS A 283 15.64 -5.12 27.74
C LYS A 283 17.00 -4.64 27.21
N CYS A 284 17.48 -5.24 26.12
CA CYS A 284 18.81 -4.96 25.56
C CYS A 284 18.96 -3.64 24.78
N THR A 285 17.89 -2.85 24.60
CA THR A 285 17.84 -1.57 23.87
C THR A 285 18.06 -1.61 22.34
N LEU A 286 18.43 -2.76 21.75
CA LEU A 286 18.84 -2.83 20.34
C LEU A 286 17.72 -2.44 19.36
N CYS A 287 16.49 -2.90 19.58
CA CYS A 287 15.34 -2.55 18.76
C CYS A 287 15.04 -1.04 18.78
N TRP A 288 15.28 -0.37 19.90
CA TRP A 288 15.13 1.08 20.06
C TRP A 288 16.26 1.84 19.35
N LEU A 289 17.52 1.46 19.59
CA LEU A 289 18.70 2.11 19.00
C LEU A 289 18.76 2.00 17.47
N GLN A 290 18.35 0.84 16.94
CA GLN A 290 18.43 0.55 15.50
C GLN A 290 17.17 0.97 14.74
N CYS A 291 16.13 1.48 15.42
CA CYS A 291 14.93 1.92 14.75
C CYS A 291 15.19 3.23 13.98
N PRO A 292 15.15 3.23 12.63
CA PRO A 292 15.42 4.44 11.86
C PRO A 292 14.36 5.54 12.05
N ASP A 293 13.17 5.17 12.51
CA ASP A 293 12.03 6.06 12.69
C ASP A 293 11.78 6.45 14.15
N SER A 294 12.58 5.95 15.10
CA SER A 294 12.36 6.16 16.54
C SER A 294 10.92 5.82 16.97
N CYS A 295 10.38 4.71 16.44
CA CYS A 295 9.00 4.31 16.70
C CYS A 295 8.82 3.61 18.06
N PHE A 296 9.90 3.17 18.71
CA PHE A 296 9.81 2.54 20.03
C PHE A 296 9.77 3.58 21.16
N ASP A 297 8.76 3.47 22.00
CA ASP A 297 8.66 4.15 23.29
C ASP A 297 9.36 3.30 24.35
N VAL A 298 10.20 3.92 25.17
CA VAL A 298 10.76 3.28 26.37
C VAL A 298 9.69 3.38 27.46
N THR A 299 9.17 2.24 27.89
CA THR A 299 8.10 2.16 28.89
C THR A 299 8.67 2.34 30.31
N PRO A 300 7.84 2.68 31.31
CA PRO A 300 8.28 2.85 32.71
C PRO A 300 8.95 1.61 33.32
N ASP A 301 8.55 0.40 32.90
CA ASP A 301 9.15 -0.87 33.34
C ASP A 301 10.41 -1.25 32.53
N GLY A 302 10.86 -0.40 31.60
CA GLY A 302 12.07 -0.58 30.80
C GLY A 302 11.91 -1.49 29.58
N LEU A 303 10.69 -1.83 29.19
CA LEU A 303 10.36 -2.49 27.91
C LEU A 303 10.27 -1.48 26.75
N TYR A 304 10.12 -1.99 25.53
CA TYR A 304 10.06 -1.18 24.30
C TYR A 304 8.77 -1.44 23.55
N ASP A 305 7.86 -0.46 23.58
CA ASP A 305 6.58 -0.54 22.86
C ASP A 305 6.67 0.17 21.52
N ALA A 306 6.32 -0.52 20.44
CA ALA A 306 6.35 0.08 19.11
C ALA A 306 5.09 0.91 18.88
N ASN A 307 5.24 2.22 18.67
CA ASN A 307 4.15 3.09 18.28
C ASN A 307 3.69 2.78 16.85
N MET A 308 2.50 2.21 16.73
CA MET A 308 1.94 1.75 15.45
C MET A 308 1.40 2.88 14.57
N GLU A 309 1.38 4.14 14.99
CA GLU A 309 1.13 5.24 14.05
C GLU A 309 2.42 5.65 13.30
N ALA A 310 3.56 5.50 13.97
CA ALA A 310 4.87 5.93 13.49
C ALA A 310 5.70 4.82 12.85
N CYS A 311 5.38 3.55 13.15
CA CYS A 311 6.09 2.41 12.58
C CYS A 311 5.86 2.33 11.06
N CYS A 312 6.95 2.30 10.29
CA CYS A 312 6.93 2.11 8.83
C CYS A 312 7.03 0.63 8.41
N GLY A 313 7.21 -0.30 9.37
CA GLY A 313 7.21 -1.73 9.09
C GLY A 313 8.50 -2.30 8.49
N CYS A 314 9.64 -1.61 8.63
CA CYS A 314 10.90 -1.98 7.98
C CYS A 314 11.52 -3.32 8.41
N GLY A 315 11.13 -3.88 9.57
CA GLY A 315 11.63 -5.16 10.05
C GLY A 315 13.02 -5.16 10.71
N VAL A 316 13.70 -4.00 10.80
CA VAL A 316 15.02 -3.91 11.45
C VAL A 316 14.99 -4.40 12.90
N CYS A 317 13.91 -4.14 13.63
CA CYS A 317 13.77 -4.56 15.03
C CYS A 317 13.72 -6.08 15.21
N GLU A 318 13.07 -6.82 14.31
CA GLU A 318 13.12 -8.29 14.31
C GLU A 318 14.53 -8.78 13.98
N ALA A 319 15.17 -8.19 12.97
CA ALA A 319 16.50 -8.61 12.52
C ALA A 319 17.62 -8.40 13.56
N VAL A 320 17.50 -7.38 14.42
CA VAL A 320 18.53 -7.04 15.42
C VAL A 320 18.22 -7.60 16.81
N CYS A 321 17.04 -8.18 17.04
CA CYS A 321 16.68 -8.70 18.35
C CYS A 321 17.46 -10.00 18.64
N PRO A 322 18.22 -10.10 19.75
CA PRO A 322 19.03 -11.28 20.04
C PRO A 322 18.22 -12.44 20.62
N VAL A 323 16.97 -12.19 21.02
CA VAL A 323 16.05 -13.20 21.56
C VAL A 323 15.15 -13.67 20.42
N ALA A 324 15.20 -14.97 20.14
CA ALA A 324 14.39 -15.57 19.09
C ALA A 324 12.89 -15.28 19.33
N ASN A 325 12.20 -14.82 18.29
CA ASN A 325 10.76 -14.53 18.27
C ASN A 325 10.27 -13.48 19.28
N CYS A 326 11.17 -12.79 20.01
CA CYS A 326 10.77 -11.71 20.92
C CYS A 326 10.17 -10.52 20.16
N VAL A 327 10.70 -10.22 18.97
CA VAL A 327 10.06 -9.30 18.02
C VAL A 327 9.80 -10.08 16.76
N THR A 328 8.54 -10.21 16.37
CA THR A 328 8.15 -10.97 15.18
C THR A 328 7.39 -10.07 14.23
N MET A 329 7.76 -10.05 12.96
CA MET A 329 7.01 -9.27 11.97
C MET A 329 5.83 -10.05 11.41
N VAL A 330 4.64 -9.46 11.49
CA VAL A 330 3.36 -10.05 11.08
C VAL A 330 2.73 -9.20 9.99
N ASN A 331 2.02 -9.84 9.06
CA ASN A 331 1.34 -9.17 7.95
C ASN A 331 0.36 -8.09 8.47
N GLU A 332 0.46 -6.89 7.91
CA GLU A 332 -0.35 -5.74 8.30
C GLU A 332 -1.85 -6.03 8.15
N VAL A 333 -2.29 -6.86 7.19
CA VAL A 333 -3.70 -7.24 7.00
C VAL A 333 -4.33 -7.81 8.27
N ALA A 334 -3.55 -8.47 9.14
CA ALA A 334 -4.04 -9.10 10.36
C ALA A 334 -4.49 -8.12 11.47
N PHE A 335 -4.34 -6.81 11.26
CA PHE A 335 -4.61 -5.77 12.26
C PHE A 335 -5.66 -4.79 11.76
N LEU A 336 -6.48 -4.22 12.65
CA LEU A 336 -7.49 -3.21 12.26
C LEU A 336 -7.21 -1.84 12.88
N ASP A 337 -6.35 -1.77 13.89
CA ASP A 337 -6.02 -0.54 14.60
C ASP A 337 -4.49 -0.37 14.77
N ASN A 338 -4.10 0.72 15.44
CA ASN A 338 -2.72 1.06 15.78
C ASN A 338 -2.52 1.19 17.31
N ALA A 339 -3.28 0.45 18.11
CA ALA A 339 -3.21 0.54 19.57
C ALA A 339 -1.87 0.05 20.13
N SER A 340 -1.54 0.51 21.35
CA SER A 340 -0.34 0.08 22.07
C SER A 340 -0.44 -1.40 22.44
N GLN A 341 0.61 -2.15 22.12
CA GLN A 341 0.70 -3.56 22.50
C GLN A 341 1.09 -3.70 23.97
N TRP A 342 1.94 -2.81 24.46
CA TRP A 342 2.34 -2.82 25.87
C TRP A 342 1.18 -2.50 26.81
N GLU A 343 0.32 -1.53 26.47
CA GLU A 343 -0.89 -1.24 27.26
C GLU A 343 -1.84 -2.46 27.28
N MET A 344 -1.98 -3.16 26.15
CA MET A 344 -2.76 -4.40 26.07
C MET A 344 -2.16 -5.50 26.96
N TRP A 345 -0.84 -5.70 26.92
CA TRP A 345 -0.13 -6.66 27.76
C TRP A 345 -0.23 -6.33 29.26
N LYS A 346 -0.08 -5.06 29.63
CA LYS A 346 -0.21 -4.60 31.03
C LYS A 346 -1.62 -4.84 31.58
N LYS A 347 -2.64 -4.62 30.75
CA LYS A 347 -4.04 -4.80 31.16
C LYS A 347 -4.42 -6.27 31.35
N ASP A 348 -3.96 -7.15 30.46
CA ASP A 348 -4.24 -8.59 30.51
C ASP A 348 -3.10 -9.38 29.85
N LYS A 349 -2.17 -9.88 30.66
CA LYS A 349 -1.01 -10.64 30.18
C LYS A 349 -1.39 -11.95 29.50
N GLU A 350 -2.34 -12.69 30.07
CA GLU A 350 -2.76 -13.98 29.52
C GLU A 350 -3.52 -13.79 28.20
N GLY A 351 -4.41 -12.80 28.15
CA GLY A 351 -5.11 -12.41 26.93
C GLY A 351 -4.14 -11.93 25.85
N TYR A 352 -3.13 -11.13 26.22
CA TYR A 352 -2.10 -10.70 25.30
C TYR A 352 -1.29 -11.86 24.73
N GLN A 353 -0.86 -12.81 25.56
CA GLN A 353 -0.11 -13.97 25.09
C GLN A 353 -0.93 -14.83 24.10
N LYS A 354 -2.23 -15.03 24.36
CA LYS A 354 -3.13 -15.70 23.41
C LYS A 354 -3.25 -14.95 22.09
N TRP A 355 -3.43 -13.63 22.15
CA TRP A 355 -3.46 -12.76 20.97
C TRP A 355 -2.16 -12.81 20.18
N LEU A 356 -1.01 -12.74 20.87
CA LEU A 356 0.31 -12.77 20.27
C LEU A 356 0.53 -14.08 19.50
N GLN A 357 0.25 -15.22 20.15
CA GLN A 357 0.35 -16.54 19.51
C GLN A 357 -0.57 -16.62 18.29
N GLN A 358 -1.81 -16.14 18.38
CA GLN A 358 -2.74 -16.11 17.24
C GLN A 358 -2.19 -15.28 16.07
N LYS A 359 -1.53 -14.13 16.35
CA LYS A 359 -0.93 -13.29 15.30
C LYS A 359 0.29 -13.93 14.66
N ILE A 360 1.03 -14.76 15.39
CA ILE A 360 2.26 -15.41 14.90
C ILE A 360 1.97 -16.76 14.22
N GLU A 361 0.91 -17.46 14.63
CA GLU A 361 0.55 -18.82 14.16
C GLU A 361 0.46 -18.91 12.64
N HIS A 362 -0.13 -17.89 12.00
CA HIS A 362 -0.23 -17.78 10.55
C HIS A 362 0.65 -16.62 10.07
N ARG A 363 1.94 -16.91 9.87
CA ARG A 363 2.93 -15.99 9.32
C ARG A 363 3.12 -16.22 7.82
N PRO A 364 2.26 -15.69 6.93
CA PRO A 364 2.54 -15.75 5.51
C PRO A 364 3.88 -15.03 5.24
N GLU A 365 4.74 -15.64 4.42
CA GLU A 365 6.01 -15.01 4.08
C GLU A 365 5.74 -13.73 3.29
N ARG A 366 5.98 -12.57 3.93
CA ARG A 366 5.99 -11.27 3.27
C ARG A 366 7.39 -10.69 3.38
N SER A 367 7.97 -10.36 2.23
CA SER A 367 9.27 -9.71 2.12
C SER A 367 9.14 -8.47 1.26
N HIS A 368 9.76 -7.36 1.67
CA HIS A 368 9.82 -6.10 0.92
C HIS A 368 10.75 -6.18 -0.31
N GLY A 369 10.83 -7.34 -0.95
CA GLY A 369 11.83 -7.70 -1.95
C GLY A 369 12.85 -8.73 -1.47
N PHE A 370 13.97 -8.84 -2.17
CA PHE A 370 14.98 -9.87 -1.94
C PHE A 370 15.88 -9.53 -0.74
N ARG A 371 15.85 -10.37 0.29
CA ARG A 371 16.70 -10.34 1.50
C ARG A 371 18.14 -10.77 1.19
N TYR A 372 18.32 -11.62 0.19
CA TYR A 372 19.63 -12.08 -0.30
C TYR A 372 19.57 -12.38 -1.80
N ARG A 373 20.74 -12.45 -2.45
CA ARG A 373 20.87 -12.89 -3.84
C ARG A 373 20.49 -14.37 -3.94
N GLY A 374 19.60 -14.72 -4.86
CA GLY A 374 19.11 -16.09 -5.06
C GLY A 374 17.70 -16.35 -4.53
N GLN A 375 17.17 -15.50 -3.63
CA GLN A 375 15.82 -15.68 -3.06
C GLN A 375 14.71 -15.76 -4.12
N TYR A 376 14.83 -15.06 -5.26
CA TYR A 376 13.84 -15.16 -6.34
C TYR A 376 13.80 -16.55 -6.96
N GLU A 377 14.97 -17.15 -7.20
CA GLU A 377 15.10 -18.45 -7.84
C GLU A 377 14.53 -19.56 -6.94
N GLU A 378 14.66 -19.40 -5.62
CA GLU A 378 14.07 -20.28 -4.61
C GLU A 378 12.54 -20.16 -4.54
N GLN A 379 12.01 -18.94 -4.68
CA GLN A 379 10.57 -18.67 -4.56
C GLN A 379 9.78 -18.82 -5.87
N ALA A 380 10.45 -18.75 -7.02
CA ALA A 380 9.80 -18.83 -8.34
C ALA A 380 8.96 -20.11 -8.55
N PRO A 381 9.38 -21.32 -8.13
CA PRO A 381 8.59 -22.54 -8.32
C PRO A 381 7.22 -22.51 -7.64
N GLU A 382 7.13 -22.15 -6.35
CA GLU A 382 5.85 -22.06 -5.61
C GLU A 382 4.93 -20.94 -6.16
N MET A 383 5.53 -19.89 -6.72
CA MET A 383 4.79 -18.79 -7.34
C MET A 383 4.15 -19.19 -8.67
N ILE A 384 4.80 -20.06 -9.44
CA ILE A 384 4.26 -20.60 -10.70
C ILE A 384 3.07 -21.52 -10.40
N GLU A 385 3.15 -22.36 -9.37
CA GLU A 385 2.04 -23.22 -8.94
C GLU A 385 0.83 -22.41 -8.45
N SER A 386 1.04 -21.39 -7.61
CA SER A 386 -0.05 -20.56 -7.08
C SER A 386 -0.62 -19.53 -8.06
N GLY A 387 0.02 -19.28 -9.20
CA GLY A 387 -0.53 -18.53 -10.35
C GLY A 387 -1.24 -19.43 -11.38
N GLY A 388 -1.13 -20.75 -11.22
CA GLY A 388 -1.71 -21.77 -12.10
C GLY A 388 -3.08 -22.27 -11.69
N GLU A 389 -3.47 -22.11 -10.42
CA GLU A 389 -4.79 -22.50 -9.90
C GLU A 389 -5.89 -21.48 -10.27
#